data_AF-A0A9W8HF03-F1
#
_entry.id   AF-A0A9W8HF03-F1
#
_cell.length_a   1.000
_cell.length_b   1.000
_cell.length_c   1.000
_cell.angle_alpha   90.00
_cell.angle_beta   90.00
_cell.angle_gamma   90.00
#
_symmetry.space_group_name_H-M   'P 1'
#
loop_
_entity.id
_entity.type
_entity.pdbx_description
1 polymer ?
#
loop_
_entity_poly.entity_id
_entity_poly.type
_entity_poly.pdbx_seq_one_letter_code
_entity_poly.pdbx_strand_id
1 'polypeptide(L)'
;MLDLKNSTYADIRQRRSTPWRRFELWMINDGKMYAYFGFWILIEALLFSLALVNYRYYPLWQNMEQLLGGSFVTARAAALVLHVNSALVLLPICRTVISWIRTTPLNRIIPFDHALLFHKVIGYSILLFTFVHAAAHYRNYYVVSKAMDVPYWRLLFTTGHSLTGHAMMLIIVVMGVTGHGKIRNKHFNLFWNLHHLFVVFFACFSIHGGFCLLKKNLPPFCSTGAAFYKYWIFSGVVYLFERLSREFRANMRAKHMRIQKVILHPSKVLEVQYHKPRGFKALAGQYAFLNCPAISTQQWHPFTLTSAPEEDYVSMHIRLAGDWTRAFAEVLGAREEHWKALERTRDEPAANDGALETPDSARDSADLVAYTPLSRASDLSVARHHRHDQQYPKQQQQHQSHHHRGSGLRANRRNTMLLVDQTAESHDFRSLGPQRHSNHRGSRFVSRIS
;
A
#
# COMPACT_ATOMS: atom_id res chain seq x y z
N MET A 1 13.48 -55.42 -15.31
CA MET A 1 12.72 -54.80 -14.20
C MET A 1 12.61 -53.32 -14.54
N LEU A 2 11.44 -52.91 -15.05
CA LEU A 2 11.23 -51.64 -15.75
C LEU A 2 11.31 -50.44 -14.79
N ASP A 3 11.98 -49.39 -15.28
CA ASP A 3 12.21 -48.09 -14.64
C ASP A 3 10.89 -47.30 -14.49
N LEU A 4 10.13 -47.65 -13.46
CA LEU A 4 8.83 -47.04 -13.14
C LEU A 4 8.92 -45.76 -12.28
N LYS A 5 10.12 -45.27 -11.96
CA LYS A 5 10.29 -44.07 -11.11
C LYS A 5 10.49 -42.76 -11.87
N ASN A 6 10.95 -42.81 -13.12
CA ASN A 6 11.15 -41.61 -13.94
C ASN A 6 9.93 -41.20 -14.80
N SER A 7 8.98 -42.11 -15.02
CA SER A 7 7.80 -41.84 -15.86
C SER A 7 6.79 -40.90 -15.18
N THR A 8 6.61 -40.99 -13.87
CA THR A 8 5.56 -40.25 -13.16
C THR A 8 5.90 -38.78 -12.88
N TYR A 9 7.18 -38.42 -12.78
CA TYR A 9 7.60 -37.03 -12.53
C TYR A 9 7.71 -36.19 -13.81
N ALA A 10 8.00 -36.83 -14.95
CA ALA A 10 8.10 -36.14 -16.24
C ALA A 10 6.71 -35.78 -16.82
N ASP A 11 5.68 -36.60 -16.58
CA ASP A 11 4.33 -36.39 -17.12
C ASP A 11 3.57 -35.22 -16.46
N ILE A 12 3.90 -34.89 -15.19
CA ILE A 12 3.26 -33.78 -14.46
C ILE A 12 3.71 -32.42 -15.01
N ARG A 13 4.96 -32.31 -15.50
CA ARG A 13 5.55 -31.04 -15.94
C ARG A 13 5.16 -30.64 -17.37
N GLN A 14 4.56 -31.54 -18.16
CA GLN A 14 4.23 -31.32 -19.57
C GLN A 14 2.74 -31.19 -19.92
N ARG A 15 1.80 -31.31 -18.96
CA ARG A 15 0.41 -30.95 -19.25
C ARG A 15 0.32 -29.45 -19.48
N ARG A 16 0.33 -29.03 -20.76
CA ARG A 16 -0.12 -27.69 -21.17
C ARG A 16 -1.47 -27.46 -20.52
N SER A 17 -1.49 -26.64 -19.47
CA SER A 17 -2.71 -26.27 -18.76
C SER A 17 -3.69 -25.73 -19.81
N THR A 18 -4.85 -26.38 -19.96
CA THR A 18 -5.91 -25.88 -20.84
C THR A 18 -6.28 -24.45 -20.44
N PRO A 19 -6.79 -23.62 -21.35
CA PRO A 19 -7.28 -22.28 -21.00
C PRO A 19 -8.24 -22.31 -19.80
N TRP A 20 -9.09 -23.33 -19.73
CA TRP A 20 -9.97 -23.61 -18.60
C TRP A 20 -9.23 -23.89 -17.30
N ARG A 21 -8.18 -24.73 -17.30
CA ARG A 21 -7.38 -24.98 -16.10
C ARG A 21 -6.63 -23.73 -15.64
N ARG A 22 -6.16 -22.89 -16.57
CA ARG A 22 -5.56 -21.59 -16.22
C ARG A 22 -6.57 -20.65 -15.59
N PHE A 23 -7.79 -20.61 -16.14
CA PHE A 23 -8.88 -19.82 -15.59
C PHE A 23 -9.30 -20.32 -14.20
N GLU A 24 -9.43 -21.63 -13.99
CA GLU A 24 -9.71 -22.20 -12.66
C GLU A 24 -8.63 -21.83 -11.65
N LEU A 25 -7.35 -22.00 -12.00
CA LEU A 25 -6.23 -21.65 -11.13
C LEU A 25 -6.22 -20.14 -10.82
N TRP A 26 -6.52 -19.30 -11.81
CA TRP A 26 -6.67 -17.87 -11.61
C TRP A 26 -7.88 -17.53 -10.73
N MET A 27 -9.02 -18.17 -10.93
CA MET A 27 -10.24 -17.97 -10.12
C MET A 27 -10.03 -18.37 -8.66
N ILE A 28 -9.29 -19.45 -8.42
CA ILE A 28 -8.94 -19.95 -7.09
C ILE A 28 -7.97 -18.99 -6.39
N ASN A 29 -6.96 -18.48 -7.11
CA ASN A 29 -5.92 -17.62 -6.52
C ASN A 29 -6.37 -16.17 -6.37
N ASP A 30 -6.89 -15.56 -7.43
CA ASP A 30 -7.17 -14.12 -7.51
C ASP A 30 -8.65 -13.80 -7.82
N GLY A 31 -9.42 -14.74 -8.34
CA GLY A 31 -10.79 -14.47 -8.84
C GLY A 31 -11.74 -13.88 -7.80
N LYS A 32 -11.64 -14.29 -6.52
CA LYS A 32 -12.44 -13.73 -5.43
C LYS A 32 -12.26 -12.22 -5.28
N MET A 33 -11.03 -11.74 -5.49
CA MET A 33 -10.70 -10.32 -5.42
C MET A 33 -11.40 -9.54 -6.54
N TYR A 34 -11.28 -10.01 -7.78
CA TYR A 34 -11.90 -9.36 -8.95
C TYR A 34 -13.43 -9.43 -8.90
N ALA A 35 -13.99 -10.53 -8.43
CA ALA A 35 -15.44 -10.65 -8.22
C ALA A 35 -15.94 -9.63 -7.19
N TYR A 36 -15.22 -9.46 -6.07
CA TYR A 36 -15.56 -8.46 -5.05
C TYR A 36 -15.51 -7.03 -5.60
N PHE A 37 -14.45 -6.66 -6.33
CA PHE A 37 -14.35 -5.32 -6.92
C PHE A 37 -15.35 -5.10 -8.05
N GLY A 38 -15.63 -6.12 -8.87
CA GLY A 38 -16.68 -6.07 -9.89
C GLY A 38 -18.05 -5.87 -9.25
N PHE A 39 -18.34 -6.57 -8.15
CA PHE A 39 -19.56 -6.38 -7.37
C PHE A 39 -19.65 -4.97 -6.77
N TRP A 40 -18.55 -4.41 -6.27
CA TRP A 40 -18.51 -3.03 -5.78
C TRP A 40 -18.82 -2.02 -6.89
N ILE A 41 -18.20 -2.16 -8.07
CA ILE A 41 -18.49 -1.31 -9.24
C ILE A 41 -19.96 -1.43 -9.65
N LEU A 42 -20.53 -2.63 -9.61
CA LEU A 42 -21.95 -2.85 -9.88
C LEU A 42 -22.84 -2.12 -8.88
N ILE A 43 -22.51 -2.14 -7.58
CA ILE A 43 -23.22 -1.37 -6.54
C ILE A 43 -23.14 0.13 -6.83
N GLU A 44 -21.96 0.65 -7.18
CA GLU A 44 -21.80 2.08 -7.53
C GLU A 44 -22.63 2.46 -8.76
N ALA A 45 -22.61 1.63 -9.80
CA ALA A 45 -23.40 1.85 -11.01
C ALA A 45 -24.91 1.80 -10.72
N LEU A 46 -25.34 0.86 -9.87
CA LEU A 46 -26.73 0.75 -9.43
C LEU A 46 -27.13 1.98 -8.61
N LEU A 47 -26.31 2.38 -7.64
CA LEU A 47 -26.54 3.57 -6.80
C LEU A 47 -26.66 4.83 -7.66
N PHE A 48 -25.76 5.01 -8.61
CA PHE A 48 -25.79 6.12 -9.56
C PHE A 48 -27.07 6.09 -10.40
N SER A 49 -27.43 4.94 -10.95
CA SER A 49 -28.62 4.77 -11.81
C SER A 49 -29.91 5.02 -11.04
N LEU A 50 -30.06 4.46 -9.84
CA LEU A 50 -31.20 4.71 -8.96
C LEU A 50 -31.29 6.18 -8.56
N ALA A 51 -30.15 6.83 -8.31
CA ALA A 51 -30.12 8.26 -8.05
C ALA A 51 -30.57 9.08 -9.26
N LEU A 52 -30.14 8.72 -10.47
CA LEU A 52 -30.60 9.38 -11.70
C LEU A 52 -32.12 9.29 -11.82
N VAL A 53 -32.69 8.09 -11.67
CA VAL A 53 -34.15 7.88 -11.71
C VAL A 53 -34.85 8.70 -10.62
N ASN A 54 -34.33 8.67 -9.40
CA ASN A 54 -34.91 9.41 -8.28
C ASN A 54 -34.91 10.93 -8.55
N TYR A 55 -33.79 11.53 -8.94
CA TYR A 55 -33.72 12.98 -9.18
C TYR A 55 -34.40 13.42 -10.48
N ARG A 56 -34.69 12.50 -11.41
CA ARG A 56 -35.47 12.77 -12.62
C ARG A 56 -36.98 12.79 -12.36
N TYR A 57 -37.49 11.87 -11.55
CA TYR A 57 -38.94 11.66 -11.43
C TYR A 57 -39.52 12.10 -10.08
N TYR A 58 -38.72 12.20 -9.01
CA TYR A 58 -39.27 12.46 -7.68
C TYR A 58 -39.83 13.90 -7.56
N PRO A 59 -41.12 14.08 -7.14
CA PRO A 59 -41.80 15.38 -7.15
C PRO A 59 -41.10 16.51 -6.38
N LEU A 60 -40.29 16.16 -5.37
CA LEU A 60 -39.57 17.13 -4.53
C LEU A 60 -38.56 17.98 -5.31
N TRP A 61 -38.08 17.49 -6.46
CA TRP A 61 -36.99 18.13 -7.21
C TRP A 61 -37.40 18.60 -8.61
N GLN A 62 -38.67 18.47 -8.97
CA GLN A 62 -39.17 18.72 -10.33
C GLN A 62 -38.88 20.14 -10.83
N ASN A 63 -38.90 21.17 -9.97
CA ASN A 63 -38.65 22.54 -10.44
C ASN A 63 -37.18 22.74 -10.84
N MET A 64 -36.24 22.13 -10.08
CA MET A 64 -34.82 22.15 -10.40
C MET A 64 -34.52 21.31 -11.64
N GLU A 65 -35.20 20.18 -11.77
CA GLU A 65 -35.09 19.30 -12.93
C GLU A 65 -35.58 20.01 -14.20
N GLN A 66 -36.73 20.68 -14.18
CA GLN A 66 -37.24 21.45 -15.32
C GLN A 66 -36.32 22.61 -15.71
N LEU A 67 -35.70 23.29 -14.73
CA LEU A 67 -34.79 24.40 -14.98
C LEU A 67 -33.43 23.95 -15.53
N LEU A 68 -32.82 22.94 -14.91
CA LEU A 68 -31.42 22.57 -15.15
C LEU A 68 -31.28 21.32 -16.04
N GLY A 69 -32.33 20.51 -16.14
CA GLY A 69 -32.40 19.28 -16.92
C GLY A 69 -31.43 18.20 -16.44
N GLY A 70 -30.90 17.43 -17.39
CA GLY A 70 -30.04 16.28 -17.12
C GLY A 70 -28.79 16.58 -16.27
N SER A 71 -28.20 17.78 -16.36
CA SER A 71 -27.04 18.12 -15.53
C SER A 71 -27.36 18.31 -14.06
N PHE A 72 -28.59 18.66 -13.69
CA PHE A 72 -29.00 18.62 -12.30
C PHE A 72 -29.04 17.17 -11.79
N VAL A 73 -29.70 16.30 -12.55
CA VAL A 73 -29.86 14.88 -12.22
C VAL A 73 -28.49 14.20 -12.09
N THR A 74 -27.59 14.42 -13.06
CA THR A 74 -26.21 13.90 -13.03
C THR A 74 -25.41 14.46 -11.84
N ALA A 75 -25.48 15.77 -11.57
CA ALA A 75 -24.75 16.37 -10.46
C ALA A 75 -25.18 15.77 -9.11
N ARG A 76 -26.48 15.57 -8.91
CA ARG A 76 -27.05 14.99 -7.69
C ARG A 76 -26.75 13.50 -7.55
N ALA A 77 -26.78 12.74 -8.65
CA ALA A 77 -26.41 11.33 -8.65
C ALA A 77 -24.93 11.14 -8.33
N ALA A 78 -24.05 11.92 -8.96
CA ALA A 78 -22.61 11.89 -8.68
C ALA A 78 -22.31 12.29 -7.23
N ALA A 79 -23.01 13.28 -6.69
CA ALA A 79 -22.89 13.68 -5.28
C ALA A 79 -23.24 12.53 -4.32
N LEU A 80 -24.27 11.73 -4.61
CA LEU A 80 -24.62 10.57 -3.77
C LEU A 80 -23.52 9.52 -3.77
N VAL A 81 -22.95 9.21 -4.94
CA VAL A 81 -21.82 8.28 -5.03
C VAL A 81 -20.60 8.81 -4.28
N LEU A 82 -20.29 10.11 -4.40
CA LEU A 82 -19.22 10.76 -3.64
C LEU A 82 -19.44 10.67 -2.13
N HIS A 83 -20.67 10.85 -1.65
CA HIS A 83 -21.00 10.70 -0.23
C HIS A 83 -20.73 9.27 0.27
N VAL A 84 -21.22 8.25 -0.45
CA VAL A 84 -21.04 6.84 -0.08
C VAL A 84 -19.55 6.46 -0.11
N ASN A 85 -18.84 6.83 -1.16
CA ASN A 85 -17.41 6.54 -1.26
C ASN A 85 -16.59 7.23 -0.16
N SER A 86 -16.88 8.50 0.12
CA SER A 86 -16.16 9.24 1.16
C SER A 86 -16.52 8.76 2.58
N ALA A 87 -17.71 8.16 2.77
CA ALA A 87 -18.06 7.48 4.02
C ALA A 87 -17.23 6.21 4.27
N LEU A 88 -16.74 5.57 3.21
CA LEU A 88 -16.05 4.29 3.32
C LEU A 88 -14.54 4.42 3.19
N VAL A 89 -14.01 5.45 2.52
CA VAL A 89 -12.59 5.57 2.16
C VAL A 89 -11.62 5.48 3.36
N LEU A 90 -12.05 5.88 4.57
CA LEU A 90 -11.24 5.85 5.78
C LEU A 90 -11.22 4.48 6.47
N LEU A 91 -12.23 3.63 6.29
CA LEU A 91 -12.33 2.35 6.99
C LEU A 91 -11.22 1.36 6.61
N PRO A 92 -10.84 1.19 5.32
CA PRO A 92 -9.84 0.21 4.93
C PRO A 92 -8.41 0.57 5.38
N ILE A 93 -8.16 1.83 5.78
CA ILE A 93 -6.86 2.26 6.31
C ILE A 93 -6.77 2.10 7.83
N CYS A 94 -7.86 1.71 8.52
CA CYS A 94 -7.89 1.42 9.95
C CYS A 94 -7.30 0.03 10.25
N ARG A 95 -5.98 -0.10 10.11
CA ARG A 95 -5.29 -1.40 10.09
C ARG A 95 -5.53 -2.26 11.32
N THR A 96 -5.55 -1.69 12.54
CA THR A 96 -5.77 -2.46 13.78
C THR A 96 -7.20 -3.02 13.81
N VAL A 97 -8.19 -2.19 13.44
CA VAL A 97 -9.60 -2.62 13.31
C VAL A 97 -9.73 -3.72 12.25
N ILE A 98 -9.10 -3.56 11.08
CA ILE A 98 -9.11 -4.57 10.02
C ILE A 98 -8.47 -5.88 10.50
N SER A 99 -7.32 -5.83 11.20
CA SER A 99 -6.68 -7.01 11.77
C SER A 99 -7.57 -7.72 12.80
N TRP A 100 -8.34 -6.98 13.59
CA TRP A 100 -9.30 -7.60 14.52
C TRP A 100 -10.45 -8.29 13.76
N ILE A 101 -11.08 -7.58 12.81
CA ILE A 101 -12.19 -8.12 12.01
C ILE A 101 -11.78 -9.36 11.21
N ARG A 102 -10.52 -9.43 10.75
CA ARG A 102 -9.96 -10.60 10.05
C ARG A 102 -10.00 -11.90 10.86
N THR A 103 -10.02 -11.81 12.19
CA THR A 103 -10.11 -13.00 13.06
C THR A 103 -11.53 -13.55 13.19
N THR A 104 -12.53 -12.80 12.72
CA THR A 104 -13.94 -13.17 12.77
C THR A 104 -14.33 -14.02 11.55
N PRO A 105 -15.46 -14.77 11.60
CA PRO A 105 -15.95 -15.52 10.44
C PRO A 105 -16.25 -14.66 9.20
N LEU A 106 -16.37 -13.33 9.37
CA LEU A 106 -16.62 -12.38 8.28
C LEU A 106 -15.51 -12.40 7.21
N ASN A 107 -14.28 -12.78 7.58
CA ASN A 107 -13.16 -12.90 6.62
C ASN A 107 -13.37 -13.97 5.54
N ARG A 108 -14.32 -14.91 5.75
CA ARG A 108 -14.69 -15.90 4.72
C ARG A 108 -15.48 -15.28 3.57
N ILE A 109 -16.19 -14.19 3.83
CA ILE A 109 -17.08 -13.51 2.89
C ILE A 109 -16.39 -12.27 2.31
N ILE A 110 -15.80 -11.44 3.17
CA ILE A 110 -15.16 -10.19 2.77
C ILE A 110 -13.63 -10.37 2.82
N PRO A 111 -12.92 -10.15 1.70
CA PRO A 111 -11.47 -10.33 1.64
C PRO A 111 -10.74 -9.11 2.23
N PHE A 112 -10.73 -9.00 3.56
CA PHE A 112 -10.08 -7.90 4.30
C PHE A 112 -8.57 -7.81 4.08
N ASP A 113 -7.94 -8.86 3.57
CA ASP A 113 -6.55 -8.87 3.08
C ASP A 113 -6.27 -7.81 2.01
N HIS A 114 -7.29 -7.42 1.23
CA HIS A 114 -7.19 -6.45 0.15
C HIS A 114 -7.75 -5.07 0.52
N ALA A 115 -7.90 -4.77 1.82
CA ALA A 115 -8.43 -3.48 2.29
C ALA A 115 -7.70 -2.27 1.68
N LEU A 116 -6.36 -2.32 1.55
CA LEU A 116 -5.59 -1.23 0.94
C LEU A 116 -5.91 -1.07 -0.56
N LEU A 117 -6.15 -2.17 -1.26
CA LEU A 117 -6.57 -2.10 -2.67
C LEU A 117 -7.98 -1.51 -2.78
N PHE A 118 -8.88 -1.87 -1.87
CA PHE A 118 -10.21 -1.28 -1.81
C PHE A 118 -10.17 0.24 -1.56
N HIS A 119 -9.30 0.72 -0.66
CA HIS A 119 -9.06 2.16 -0.49
C HIS A 119 -8.62 2.84 -1.80
N LYS A 120 -7.73 2.21 -2.58
CA LYS A 120 -7.30 2.72 -3.89
C LYS A 120 -8.46 2.77 -4.89
N VAL A 121 -9.28 1.71 -4.97
CA VAL A 121 -10.45 1.64 -5.86
C VAL A 121 -11.46 2.73 -5.51
N ILE A 122 -11.80 2.90 -4.22
CA ILE A 122 -12.65 4.00 -3.75
C ILE A 122 -12.05 5.36 -4.11
N GLY A 123 -10.74 5.54 -3.90
CA GLY A 123 -10.05 6.78 -4.24
C GLY A 123 -10.15 7.14 -5.73
N TYR A 124 -10.01 6.17 -6.63
CA TYR A 124 -10.23 6.37 -8.06
C TYR A 124 -11.69 6.67 -8.40
N SER A 125 -12.65 6.04 -7.71
CA SER A 125 -14.08 6.34 -7.88
C SER A 125 -14.40 7.78 -7.43
N ILE A 126 -13.86 8.24 -6.30
CA ILE A 126 -14.00 9.63 -5.84
C ILE A 126 -13.44 10.60 -6.89
N LEU A 127 -12.28 10.33 -7.46
CA LEU A 127 -11.70 11.17 -8.53
C LEU A 127 -12.64 11.24 -9.74
N LEU A 128 -13.09 10.09 -10.24
CA LEU A 128 -13.99 10.00 -11.40
C LEU A 128 -15.27 10.80 -11.16
N PHE A 129 -15.99 10.53 -10.06
CA PHE A 129 -17.25 11.19 -9.77
C PHE A 129 -17.08 12.65 -9.39
N THR A 130 -15.91 13.09 -8.93
CA THR A 130 -15.60 14.52 -8.74
C THR A 130 -15.64 15.25 -10.09
N PHE A 131 -15.00 14.70 -11.12
CA PHE A 131 -15.04 15.30 -12.46
C PHE A 131 -16.45 15.27 -13.07
N VAL A 132 -17.18 14.16 -12.93
CA VAL A 132 -18.58 14.05 -13.39
C VAL A 132 -19.46 15.09 -12.69
N HIS A 133 -19.33 15.22 -11.37
CA HIS A 133 -20.07 16.20 -10.56
C HIS A 133 -19.73 17.64 -10.96
N ALA A 134 -18.44 17.97 -11.07
CA ALA A 134 -17.98 19.30 -11.45
C ALA A 134 -18.44 19.70 -12.86
N ALA A 135 -18.29 18.81 -13.84
CA ALA A 135 -18.72 19.07 -15.22
C ALA A 135 -20.23 19.33 -15.30
N ALA A 136 -21.04 18.55 -14.57
CA ALA A 136 -22.48 18.76 -14.49
C ALA A 136 -22.81 20.11 -13.83
N HIS A 137 -22.10 20.51 -12.77
CA HIS A 137 -22.28 21.82 -12.15
C HIS A 137 -21.83 22.98 -13.05
N TYR A 138 -20.78 22.84 -13.85
CA TYR A 138 -20.38 23.87 -14.82
C TYR A 138 -21.46 24.14 -15.86
N ARG A 139 -22.16 23.10 -16.33
CA ARG A 139 -23.36 23.27 -17.17
C ARG A 139 -24.50 23.94 -16.39
N ASN A 140 -24.76 23.53 -15.15
CA ASN A 140 -25.80 24.16 -14.32
C ASN A 140 -25.54 25.65 -14.12
N TYR A 141 -24.29 26.05 -13.84
CA TYR A 141 -23.90 27.46 -13.73
C TYR A 141 -24.12 28.23 -15.04
N TYR A 142 -23.90 27.59 -16.20
CA TYR A 142 -24.14 28.24 -17.49
C TYR A 142 -25.63 28.52 -17.71
N VAL A 143 -26.48 27.52 -17.40
CA VAL A 143 -27.95 27.67 -17.49
C VAL A 143 -28.44 28.76 -16.54
N VAL A 144 -27.98 28.77 -15.28
CA VAL A 144 -28.36 29.80 -14.30
C VAL A 144 -27.85 31.19 -14.70
N SER A 145 -26.63 31.27 -15.25
CA SER A 145 -26.07 32.53 -15.76
C SER A 145 -26.97 33.15 -16.82
N LYS A 146 -27.47 32.33 -17.76
CA LYS A 146 -28.41 32.78 -18.80
C LYS A 146 -29.80 33.10 -18.28
N ALA A 147 -30.32 32.33 -17.33
CA ALA A 147 -31.65 32.52 -16.78
C ALA A 147 -31.76 33.76 -15.87
N MET A 148 -30.69 34.09 -15.14
CA MET A 148 -30.68 35.18 -14.14
C MET A 148 -29.93 36.43 -14.63
N ASP A 149 -29.42 36.43 -15.85
CA ASP A 149 -28.53 37.46 -16.41
C ASP A 149 -27.34 37.83 -15.49
N VAL A 150 -26.79 36.82 -14.83
CA VAL A 150 -25.60 36.97 -13.96
C VAL A 150 -24.38 36.50 -14.74
N PRO A 151 -23.26 37.25 -14.74
CA PRO A 151 -22.06 36.83 -15.45
C PRO A 151 -21.54 35.48 -14.95
N TYR A 152 -21.27 34.56 -15.88
CA TYR A 152 -20.89 33.18 -15.59
C TYR A 152 -19.68 33.05 -14.65
N TRP A 153 -18.67 33.90 -14.82
CA TRP A 153 -17.47 33.92 -13.98
C TRP A 153 -17.79 34.19 -12.50
N ARG A 154 -18.84 34.99 -12.23
CA ARG A 154 -19.29 35.30 -10.85
C ARG A 154 -19.82 34.04 -10.18
N LEU A 155 -20.62 33.23 -10.90
CA LEU A 155 -21.10 31.94 -10.38
C LEU A 155 -19.94 30.97 -10.13
N LEU A 156 -18.95 30.94 -11.01
CA LEU A 156 -17.78 30.06 -10.90
C LEU A 156 -16.82 30.42 -9.76
N PHE A 157 -16.57 31.71 -9.49
CA PHE A 157 -15.46 32.09 -8.62
C PHE A 157 -15.85 32.91 -7.39
N THR A 158 -17.11 33.33 -7.25
CA THR A 158 -17.52 34.17 -6.10
C THR A 158 -18.55 33.52 -5.18
N THR A 159 -19.13 32.40 -5.58
CA THR A 159 -20.14 31.70 -4.77
C THR A 159 -19.49 30.68 -3.83
N GLY A 160 -20.00 30.56 -2.59
CA GLY A 160 -19.41 29.69 -1.57
C GLY A 160 -19.36 28.20 -1.97
N HIS A 161 -20.42 27.69 -2.62
CA HIS A 161 -20.44 26.33 -3.15
C HIS A 161 -19.39 26.13 -4.26
N SER A 162 -19.18 27.13 -5.12
CA SER A 162 -18.18 27.00 -6.19
C SER A 162 -16.76 27.12 -5.66
N LEU A 163 -16.48 28.05 -4.76
CA LEU A 163 -15.16 28.20 -4.12
C LEU A 163 -14.75 26.92 -3.37
N THR A 164 -15.64 26.37 -2.55
CA THR A 164 -15.39 25.11 -1.84
C THR A 164 -15.23 23.93 -2.81
N GLY A 165 -16.02 23.88 -3.89
CA GLY A 165 -15.91 22.84 -4.91
C GLY A 165 -14.57 22.86 -5.66
N HIS A 166 -14.09 24.04 -6.08
CA HIS A 166 -12.79 24.16 -6.76
C HIS A 166 -11.62 23.85 -5.82
N ALA A 167 -11.68 24.30 -4.56
CA ALA A 167 -10.67 23.97 -3.56
C ALA A 167 -10.59 22.45 -3.33
N MET A 168 -11.74 21.78 -3.17
CA MET A 168 -11.80 20.32 -3.03
C MET A 168 -11.30 19.60 -4.27
N MET A 169 -11.67 20.07 -5.47
CA MET A 169 -11.24 19.47 -6.73
C MET A 169 -9.72 19.56 -6.90
N LEU A 170 -9.11 20.71 -6.58
CA LEU A 170 -7.65 20.85 -6.59
C LEU A 170 -6.99 19.88 -5.60
N ILE A 171 -7.49 19.81 -4.36
CA ILE A 171 -6.97 18.93 -3.33
C ILE A 171 -7.03 17.46 -3.77
N ILE A 172 -8.18 16.98 -4.23
CA ILE A 172 -8.33 15.56 -4.59
C ILE A 172 -7.47 15.21 -5.82
N VAL A 173 -7.30 16.12 -6.78
CA VAL A 173 -6.39 15.92 -7.93
C VAL A 173 -4.95 15.80 -7.45
N VAL A 174 -4.48 16.71 -6.58
CA VAL A 174 -3.14 16.64 -6.00
C VAL A 174 -2.92 15.33 -5.23
N MET A 175 -3.88 14.94 -4.40
CA MET A 175 -3.84 13.66 -3.66
C MET A 175 -3.83 12.45 -4.60
N GLY A 176 -4.62 12.48 -5.67
CA GLY A 176 -4.71 11.43 -6.68
C GLY A 176 -3.42 11.25 -7.48
N VAL A 177 -2.83 12.35 -7.95
CA VAL A 177 -1.57 12.35 -8.70
C VAL A 177 -0.44 11.81 -7.82
N THR A 178 -0.29 12.36 -6.62
CA THR A 178 0.77 11.95 -5.68
C THR A 178 0.58 10.55 -5.13
N GLY A 179 -0.67 10.09 -4.99
CA GLY A 179 -1.03 8.72 -4.62
C GLY A 179 -0.82 7.68 -5.72
N HIS A 180 -0.62 8.10 -6.98
CA HIS A 180 -0.40 7.18 -8.08
C HIS A 180 0.89 6.38 -7.88
N GLY A 181 0.83 5.05 -8.11
CA GLY A 181 1.89 4.11 -7.73
C GLY A 181 3.29 4.50 -8.25
N LYS A 182 3.40 4.99 -9.49
CA LYS A 182 4.69 5.42 -10.06
C LYS A 182 5.32 6.62 -9.33
N ILE A 183 4.51 7.57 -8.88
CA ILE A 183 4.97 8.78 -8.18
C ILE A 183 5.21 8.46 -6.72
N ARG A 184 4.22 7.87 -6.05
CA ARG A 184 4.28 7.48 -4.64
C ARG A 184 5.50 6.63 -4.32
N ASN A 185 5.78 5.63 -5.16
CA ASN A 185 6.91 4.75 -4.90
C ASN A 185 8.22 5.54 -4.98
N LYS A 186 8.34 6.54 -5.88
CA LYS A 186 9.58 7.30 -6.12
C LYS A 186 9.77 8.41 -5.08
N HIS A 187 8.67 9.06 -4.72
CA HIS A 187 8.64 10.23 -3.84
C HIS A 187 7.62 9.98 -2.71
N PHE A 188 7.94 9.05 -1.81
CA PHE A 188 7.01 8.65 -0.75
C PHE A 188 6.69 9.79 0.23
N ASN A 189 7.69 10.62 0.58
CA ASN A 189 7.48 11.76 1.47
C ASN A 189 6.53 12.81 0.88
N LEU A 190 6.65 13.07 -0.43
CA LEU A 190 5.74 13.97 -1.15
C LEU A 190 4.29 13.45 -1.08
N PHE A 191 4.11 12.16 -1.39
CA PHE A 191 2.82 11.50 -1.23
C PHE A 191 2.31 11.65 0.21
N TRP A 192 3.10 11.28 1.20
CA TRP A 192 2.68 11.27 2.60
C TRP A 192 2.20 12.65 3.04
N ASN A 193 2.98 13.70 2.77
CA ASN A 193 2.66 15.06 3.19
C ASN A 193 1.42 15.60 2.48
N LEU A 194 1.31 15.43 1.16
CA LEU A 194 0.15 15.94 0.40
C LEU A 194 -1.11 15.11 0.62
N HIS A 195 -1.00 13.83 0.96
CA HIS A 195 -2.17 13.00 1.24
C HIS A 195 -2.90 13.44 2.51
N HIS A 196 -2.21 14.09 3.48
CA HIS A 196 -2.85 14.66 4.69
C HIS A 196 -3.81 15.82 4.39
N LEU A 197 -3.78 16.39 3.17
CA LEU A 197 -4.79 17.35 2.72
C LEU A 197 -6.21 16.79 2.74
N PHE A 198 -6.39 15.47 2.93
CA PHE A 198 -7.69 14.87 3.21
C PHE A 198 -8.42 15.56 4.37
N VAL A 199 -7.71 16.06 5.40
CA VAL A 199 -8.34 16.77 6.53
C VAL A 199 -9.06 18.03 6.05
N VAL A 200 -8.38 18.83 5.22
CA VAL A 200 -8.94 20.04 4.61
C VAL A 200 -10.07 19.67 3.64
N PHE A 201 -9.88 18.63 2.82
CA PHE A 201 -10.91 18.13 1.92
C PHE A 201 -12.21 17.76 2.66
N PHE A 202 -12.14 16.97 3.74
CA PHE A 202 -13.32 16.57 4.52
C PHE A 202 -13.98 17.76 5.24
N ALA A 203 -13.19 18.73 5.71
CA ALA A 203 -13.72 19.97 6.28
C ALA A 203 -14.50 20.78 5.24
N CYS A 204 -13.91 21.02 4.05
CA CYS A 204 -14.57 21.71 2.95
C CYS A 204 -15.83 20.94 2.49
N PHE A 205 -15.76 19.62 2.36
CA PHE A 205 -16.91 18.80 1.95
C PHE A 205 -18.05 18.88 2.98
N SER A 206 -17.72 18.99 4.27
CA SER A 206 -18.71 19.14 5.35
C SER A 206 -19.47 20.46 5.32
N ILE A 207 -19.02 21.47 4.56
CA ILE A 207 -19.75 22.73 4.37
C ILE A 207 -20.21 22.95 2.93
N HIS A 208 -19.62 22.24 1.95
CA HIS A 208 -19.88 22.41 0.51
C HIS A 208 -21.35 22.31 0.14
N GLY A 209 -22.09 21.37 0.75
CA GLY A 209 -23.53 21.19 0.53
C GLY A 209 -24.42 22.19 1.27
N GLY A 210 -23.87 23.08 2.10
CA GLY A 210 -24.60 23.97 3.00
C GLY A 210 -25.06 25.30 2.39
N PHE A 211 -24.56 25.66 1.20
CA PHE A 211 -24.84 26.96 0.58
C PHE A 211 -26.20 27.06 -0.14
N CYS A 212 -27.08 26.06 0.00
CA CYS A 212 -28.41 26.00 -0.60
C CYS A 212 -28.50 26.40 -2.09
N LEU A 213 -27.57 25.92 -2.92
CA LEU A 213 -27.62 26.13 -4.37
C LEU A 213 -28.87 25.48 -5.01
N LEU A 214 -29.23 24.28 -4.55
CA LEU A 214 -30.32 23.48 -5.09
C LEU A 214 -31.46 23.40 -4.07
N LYS A 215 -32.62 23.97 -4.42
CA LYS A 215 -33.79 24.06 -3.54
C LYS A 215 -34.79 22.95 -3.84
N LYS A 216 -35.43 22.45 -2.78
CA LYS A 216 -36.57 21.53 -2.89
C LYS A 216 -37.82 22.28 -3.33
N ASN A 217 -38.85 21.55 -3.75
CA ASN A 217 -40.16 22.09 -4.10
C ASN A 217 -41.05 22.37 -2.87
N LEU A 218 -40.68 21.87 -1.68
CA LEU A 218 -41.44 22.07 -0.44
C LEU A 218 -40.57 22.71 0.66
N PRO A 219 -41.19 23.50 1.56
CA PRO A 219 -40.50 24.07 2.72
C PRO A 219 -40.10 22.96 3.74
N PRO A 220 -38.96 23.12 4.45
CA PRO A 220 -37.96 24.16 4.25
C PRO A 220 -37.16 23.91 2.95
N PHE A 221 -37.14 24.93 2.08
CA PHE A 221 -36.50 24.86 0.76
C PHE A 221 -34.99 24.65 0.85
N CYS A 222 -34.40 25.17 1.93
CA CYS A 222 -33.02 25.02 2.34
C CYS A 222 -32.97 24.29 3.68
N SER A 223 -32.09 23.29 3.80
CA SER A 223 -31.76 22.72 5.11
C SER A 223 -30.60 23.51 5.70
N THR A 224 -30.66 23.86 6.98
CA THR A 224 -29.67 24.63 7.74
C THR A 224 -28.35 23.90 8.01
N GLY A 225 -27.97 22.93 7.17
CA GLY A 225 -26.69 22.22 7.29
C GLY A 225 -26.38 21.37 6.07
N ALA A 226 -25.10 21.20 5.78
CA ALA A 226 -24.67 20.26 4.76
C ALA A 226 -24.99 18.82 5.23
N ALA A 227 -25.49 17.98 4.34
CA ALA A 227 -25.84 16.59 4.70
C ALA A 227 -24.61 15.67 4.84
N PHE A 228 -23.45 16.08 4.34
CA PHE A 228 -22.29 15.21 4.18
C PHE A 228 -21.78 14.62 5.51
N TYR A 229 -21.78 15.39 6.61
CA TYR A 229 -21.28 14.91 7.90
C TYR A 229 -21.97 13.62 8.37
N LYS A 230 -23.25 13.44 8.03
CA LYS A 230 -24.04 12.24 8.38
C LYS A 230 -23.48 10.98 7.75
N TYR A 231 -22.82 11.10 6.59
CA TYR A 231 -22.24 9.98 5.88
C TYR A 231 -20.88 9.59 6.45
N TRP A 232 -20.01 10.57 6.73
CA TRP A 232 -18.62 10.26 7.08
C TRP A 232 -18.31 10.18 8.57
N ILE A 233 -19.16 10.74 9.45
CA ILE A 233 -18.84 10.87 10.88
C ILE A 233 -18.48 9.53 11.53
N PHE A 234 -19.20 8.46 11.20
CA PHE A 234 -18.90 7.12 11.71
C PHE A 234 -17.46 6.70 11.35
N SER A 235 -17.11 6.78 10.07
CA SER A 235 -15.76 6.43 9.60
C SER A 235 -14.68 7.35 10.15
N GLY A 236 -14.99 8.64 10.33
CA GLY A 236 -14.10 9.63 10.92
C GLY A 236 -13.80 9.34 12.38
N VAL A 237 -14.81 8.98 13.18
CA VAL A 237 -14.65 8.60 14.60
C VAL A 237 -13.85 7.31 14.72
N VAL A 238 -14.16 6.28 13.91
CA VAL A 238 -13.39 5.02 13.91
C VAL A 238 -11.93 5.28 13.52
N TYR A 239 -11.69 6.11 12.51
CA TYR A 239 -10.35 6.50 12.09
C TYR A 239 -9.60 7.28 13.17
N LEU A 240 -10.26 8.23 13.83
CA LEU A 240 -9.66 9.00 14.92
C LEU A 240 -9.30 8.08 16.09
N PHE A 241 -10.19 7.18 16.49
CA PHE A 241 -9.91 6.19 17.53
C PHE A 241 -8.74 5.27 17.16
N GLU A 242 -8.68 4.77 15.92
CA GLU A 242 -7.54 4.01 15.40
C GLU A 242 -6.24 4.80 15.57
N ARG A 243 -6.22 6.07 15.15
CA ARG A 243 -5.02 6.92 15.20
C ARG A 243 -4.59 7.22 16.63
N LEU A 244 -5.51 7.63 17.50
CA LEU A 244 -5.24 7.88 18.91
C LEU A 244 -4.75 6.62 19.63
N SER A 245 -5.38 5.47 19.34
CA SER A 245 -4.97 4.21 19.95
C SER A 245 -3.58 3.76 19.51
N ARG A 246 -3.19 4.03 18.24
CA ARG A 246 -1.84 3.77 17.73
C ARG A 246 -0.81 4.65 18.43
N GLU A 247 -1.09 5.94 18.56
CA GLU A 247 -0.21 6.91 19.21
C GLU A 247 -0.04 6.60 20.70
N PHE A 248 -1.14 6.30 21.39
CA PHE A 248 -1.12 5.90 22.80
C PHE A 248 -0.31 4.60 23.01
N ARG A 249 -0.46 3.61 22.13
CA ARG A 249 0.36 2.38 22.18
C ARG A 249 1.82 2.66 21.86
N ALA A 250 2.11 3.50 20.88
CA ALA A 250 3.47 3.88 20.51
C ALA A 250 4.16 4.54 21.70
N ASN A 251 3.53 5.54 22.32
CA ASN A 251 4.14 6.29 23.43
C ASN A 251 4.23 5.50 24.73
N MET A 252 3.20 4.70 25.09
CA MET A 252 3.26 3.91 26.34
C MET A 252 4.14 2.67 26.26
N ARG A 253 4.35 2.10 25.06
CA ARG A 253 5.12 0.85 24.88
C ARG A 253 6.44 1.06 24.14
N ALA A 254 6.70 2.26 23.67
CA ALA A 254 8.01 2.69 23.20
C ALA A 254 9.03 2.39 24.30
N LYS A 255 10.02 1.59 23.95
CA LYS A 255 11.19 1.37 24.79
C LYS A 255 12.37 2.00 24.08
N HIS A 256 13.15 2.75 24.84
CA HIS A 256 14.46 3.19 24.38
C HIS A 256 15.31 1.93 24.18
N MET A 257 15.84 1.76 22.98
CA MET A 257 16.68 0.63 22.62
C MET A 257 18.11 1.13 22.45
N ARG A 258 19.01 0.59 23.26
CA ARG A 258 20.44 0.88 23.13
C ARG A 258 21.04 -0.02 22.07
N ILE A 259 21.77 0.57 21.13
CA ILE A 259 22.51 -0.19 20.12
C ILE A 259 23.64 -0.96 20.81
N GLN A 260 23.73 -2.25 20.51
CA GLN A 260 24.81 -3.11 20.95
C GLN A 260 25.89 -3.21 19.88
N LYS A 261 25.48 -3.45 18.63
CA LYS A 261 26.38 -3.70 17.51
C LYS A 261 25.75 -3.29 16.19
N VAL A 262 26.58 -2.80 15.26
CA VAL A 262 26.19 -2.48 13.89
C VAL A 262 27.09 -3.27 12.95
N ILE A 263 26.48 -4.06 12.08
CA ILE A 263 27.17 -4.95 11.15
C ILE A 263 26.78 -4.59 9.72
N LEU A 264 27.77 -4.48 8.85
CA LEU A 264 27.59 -4.20 7.44
C LEU A 264 27.57 -5.52 6.65
N HIS A 265 26.49 -5.73 5.90
CA HIS A 265 26.33 -6.88 5.02
C HIS A 265 26.46 -6.46 3.55
N PRO A 266 26.91 -7.37 2.65
CA PRO A 266 26.92 -7.12 1.21
C PRO A 266 25.53 -6.74 0.67
N SER A 267 25.48 -6.14 -0.53
CA SER A 267 24.22 -5.66 -1.14
C SER A 267 23.52 -4.53 -0.38
N LYS A 268 24.29 -3.66 0.29
CA LYS A 268 23.80 -2.47 0.98
C LYS A 268 22.75 -2.77 2.06
N VAL A 269 23.05 -3.78 2.87
CA VAL A 269 22.23 -4.17 4.02
C VAL A 269 22.99 -3.85 5.30
N LEU A 270 22.28 -3.28 6.27
CA LEU A 270 22.75 -2.95 7.59
C LEU A 270 22.04 -3.84 8.61
N GLU A 271 22.78 -4.61 9.40
CA GLU A 271 22.25 -5.29 10.57
C GLU A 271 22.52 -4.43 11.79
N VAL A 272 21.46 -4.09 12.52
CA VAL A 272 21.58 -3.39 13.80
C VAL A 272 21.10 -4.32 14.90
N GLN A 273 21.99 -4.58 15.85
CA GLN A 273 21.70 -5.35 17.06
C GLN A 273 21.50 -4.39 18.23
N TYR A 274 20.45 -4.63 18.98
CA TYR A 274 20.03 -3.82 20.11
C TYR A 274 20.01 -4.66 21.39
N HIS A 275 20.33 -4.04 22.51
CA HIS A 275 20.10 -4.65 23.81
C HIS A 275 18.59 -4.85 24.04
N LYS A 276 18.21 -6.05 24.49
CA LYS A 276 16.82 -6.40 24.77
C LYS A 276 16.33 -5.67 26.03
N PRO A 277 15.36 -4.75 25.92
CA PRO A 277 14.91 -3.99 27.09
C PRO A 277 14.06 -4.88 28.01
N ARG A 278 14.06 -4.60 29.31
CA ARG A 278 13.35 -5.42 30.31
C ARG A 278 11.87 -5.61 29.95
N GLY A 279 11.41 -6.86 29.97
CA GLY A 279 10.03 -7.23 29.63
C GLY A 279 9.71 -7.15 28.13
N PHE A 280 10.71 -7.11 27.24
CA PHE A 280 10.50 -7.26 25.80
C PHE A 280 10.27 -8.73 25.45
N LYS A 281 9.07 -9.02 24.94
CA LYS A 281 8.69 -10.36 24.46
C LYS A 281 8.38 -10.25 22.96
N ALA A 282 9.21 -10.88 22.14
CA ALA A 282 9.00 -11.00 20.71
C ALA A 282 8.71 -12.46 20.34
N LEU A 283 7.91 -12.65 19.29
CA LEU A 283 7.72 -13.95 18.64
C LEU A 283 8.49 -13.97 17.32
N ALA A 284 8.91 -15.16 16.90
CA ALA A 284 9.59 -15.34 15.62
C ALA A 284 8.73 -14.80 14.46
N GLY A 285 9.36 -14.02 13.58
CA GLY A 285 8.70 -13.42 12.42
C GLY A 285 7.88 -12.15 12.70
N GLN A 286 7.85 -11.64 13.94
CA GLN A 286 7.28 -10.32 14.22
C GLN A 286 8.15 -9.20 13.65
N TYR A 287 7.54 -8.03 13.49
CA TYR A 287 8.23 -6.80 13.10
C TYR A 287 8.04 -5.74 14.19
N ALA A 288 8.96 -4.79 14.27
CA ALA A 288 8.88 -3.62 15.13
C ALA A 288 8.84 -2.35 14.28
N PHE A 289 8.29 -1.28 14.85
CA PHE A 289 8.46 0.05 14.30
C PHE A 289 9.64 0.73 15.00
N LEU A 290 10.59 1.20 14.19
CA LEU A 290 11.76 1.94 14.62
C LEU A 290 11.57 3.43 14.31
N ASN A 291 11.88 4.28 15.28
CA ASN A 291 12.00 5.72 15.10
C ASN A 291 13.41 6.15 15.53
N CYS A 292 14.00 7.05 14.73
CA CYS A 292 15.28 7.67 15.01
C CYS A 292 15.06 9.19 15.10
N PRO A 293 14.91 9.75 16.32
CA PRO A 293 14.76 11.18 16.58
C PRO A 293 15.83 12.06 15.92
N ALA A 294 17.07 11.56 15.80
CA ALA A 294 18.17 12.27 15.15
C ALA A 294 17.93 12.55 13.65
N ILE A 295 17.05 11.78 12.99
CA ILE A 295 16.66 11.96 11.58
C ILE A 295 15.28 12.61 11.50
N SER A 296 14.32 12.04 12.23
CA SER A 296 12.95 12.54 12.26
C SER A 296 12.19 12.00 13.47
N THR A 297 11.59 12.91 14.23
CA THR A 297 10.74 12.57 15.39
C THR A 297 9.38 11.99 15.01
N GLN A 298 8.97 12.11 13.74
CA GLN A 298 7.63 11.72 13.29
C GLN A 298 7.61 10.45 12.43
N GLN A 299 8.76 10.04 11.89
CA GLN A 299 8.83 8.93 10.95
C GLN A 299 9.09 7.59 11.66
N TRP A 300 8.10 6.69 11.60
CA TRP A 300 8.19 5.34 12.15
C TRP A 300 8.29 4.32 11.00
N HIS A 301 9.33 3.51 11.00
CA HIS A 301 9.63 2.54 9.93
C HIS A 301 9.49 1.10 10.42
N PRO A 302 8.71 0.24 9.73
CA PRO A 302 8.56 -1.16 10.12
C PRO A 302 9.75 -2.00 9.64
N PHE A 303 10.36 -2.77 10.55
CA PHE A 303 11.41 -3.74 10.24
C PHE A 303 11.15 -5.09 10.92
N THR A 304 11.35 -6.18 10.18
CA THR A 304 11.21 -7.53 10.72
C THR A 304 12.35 -7.83 11.71
N LEU A 305 11.99 -8.43 12.84
CA LEU A 305 12.96 -8.95 13.80
C LEU A 305 13.61 -10.19 13.20
N THR A 306 14.93 -10.14 13.05
CA THR A 306 15.72 -11.24 12.48
C THR A 306 16.35 -12.13 13.55
N SER A 307 16.45 -11.63 14.78
CA SER A 307 16.90 -12.39 15.95
C SER A 307 15.84 -13.38 16.42
N ALA A 308 16.28 -14.50 17.02
CA ALA A 308 15.39 -15.45 17.66
C ALA A 308 14.83 -14.90 18.99
N PRO A 309 13.61 -15.28 19.42
CA PRO A 309 13.03 -14.85 20.70
C PRO A 309 13.91 -15.16 21.92
N GLU A 310 14.71 -16.21 21.86
CA GLU A 310 15.57 -16.70 22.93
C GLU A 310 16.89 -15.94 23.05
N GLU A 311 17.29 -15.18 22.02
CA GLU A 311 18.53 -14.40 22.05
C GLU A 311 18.43 -13.19 23.00
N ASP A 312 19.58 -12.82 23.58
CA ASP A 312 19.73 -11.72 24.53
C ASP A 312 19.73 -10.34 23.86
N TYR A 313 19.80 -10.31 22.53
CA TYR A 313 19.75 -9.13 21.70
C TYR A 313 18.56 -9.20 20.74
N VAL A 314 18.20 -8.05 20.18
CA VAL A 314 17.20 -7.94 19.12
C VAL A 314 17.90 -7.42 17.89
N SER A 315 17.80 -8.13 16.76
CA SER A 315 18.43 -7.69 15.50
C SER A 315 17.41 -7.36 14.43
N MET A 316 17.76 -6.40 13.58
CA MET A 316 16.98 -6.02 12.40
C MET A 316 17.93 -5.85 11.20
N HIS A 317 17.58 -6.45 10.08
CA HIS A 317 18.29 -6.25 8.81
C HIS A 317 17.56 -5.20 7.96
N ILE A 318 18.25 -4.09 7.70
CA ILE A 318 17.72 -2.90 7.04
C ILE A 318 18.44 -2.72 5.70
N ARG A 319 17.71 -2.82 4.60
CA ARG A 319 18.24 -2.51 3.26
C ARG A 319 18.21 -1.00 3.03
N LEU A 320 19.29 -0.46 2.45
CA LEU A 320 19.38 0.93 2.00
C LEU A 320 18.53 1.18 0.75
N ALA A 321 17.23 1.43 0.94
CA ALA A 321 16.26 1.53 -0.16
C ALA A 321 15.77 2.96 -0.42
N GLY A 322 15.76 3.84 0.59
CA GLY A 322 15.23 5.20 0.48
C GLY A 322 15.96 6.20 1.39
N ASP A 323 15.49 7.44 1.34
CA ASP A 323 16.16 8.59 1.99
C ASP A 323 16.35 8.38 3.49
N TRP A 324 15.30 7.92 4.19
CA TRP A 324 15.40 7.65 5.63
C TRP A 324 16.39 6.54 5.95
N THR A 325 16.38 5.43 5.21
CA THR A 325 17.32 4.32 5.47
C THR A 325 18.77 4.71 5.22
N ARG A 326 19.02 5.62 4.25
CA ARG A 326 20.37 6.14 3.97
C ARG A 326 20.83 7.08 5.08
N ALA A 327 19.97 8.04 5.46
CA ALA A 327 20.25 8.92 6.60
C ALA A 327 20.48 8.11 7.89
N PHE A 328 19.75 7.00 8.08
CA PHE A 328 19.92 6.12 9.23
C PHE A 328 21.27 5.40 9.23
N ALA A 329 21.73 4.90 8.09
CA ALA A 329 23.08 4.37 7.99
C ALA A 329 24.15 5.45 8.25
N GLU A 330 23.98 6.65 7.71
CA GLU A 330 24.92 7.76 7.93
C GLU A 330 25.03 8.16 9.40
N VAL A 331 23.90 8.24 10.12
CA VAL A 331 23.87 8.51 11.57
C VAL A 331 24.57 7.42 12.37
N LEU A 332 24.50 6.16 11.91
CA LEU A 332 25.22 5.04 12.51
C LEU A 332 26.69 4.95 12.07
N GLY A 333 27.20 5.95 11.35
CA GLY A 333 28.58 5.98 10.86
C GLY A 333 28.84 5.04 9.69
N ALA A 334 27.80 4.45 9.09
CA ALA A 334 27.91 3.56 7.96
C ALA A 334 27.77 4.35 6.65
N ARG A 335 28.91 4.58 5.96
CA ARG A 335 28.98 5.32 4.70
C ARG A 335 29.17 4.39 3.51
N GLU A 336 28.84 4.85 2.30
CA GLU A 336 28.94 4.01 1.09
C GLU A 336 30.35 3.54 0.75
N GLU A 337 31.37 4.24 1.25
CA GLU A 337 32.76 3.79 1.18
C GLU A 337 33.00 2.46 1.92
N HIS A 338 32.30 2.23 3.04
CA HIS A 338 32.41 0.99 3.81
C HIS A 338 31.85 -0.21 3.04
N TRP A 339 30.71 -0.07 2.36
CA TRP A 339 30.18 -1.13 1.50
C TRP A 339 31.04 -1.39 0.27
N LYS A 340 31.60 -0.34 -0.35
CA LYS A 340 32.59 -0.51 -1.45
C LYS A 340 33.86 -1.22 -1.00
N ALA A 341 34.26 -1.06 0.26
CA ALA A 341 35.39 -1.81 0.83
C ALA A 341 35.00 -3.28 1.04
N LEU A 342 33.81 -3.54 1.60
CA LEU A 342 33.27 -4.88 1.84
C LEU A 342 33.10 -5.70 0.56
N GLU A 343 32.66 -5.07 -0.53
CA GLU A 343 32.52 -5.70 -1.84
C GLU A 343 33.88 -6.05 -2.45
N ARG A 344 34.89 -5.18 -2.29
CA ARG A 344 36.26 -5.44 -2.74
C ARG A 344 36.89 -6.64 -2.01
N THR A 345 36.69 -6.75 -0.70
CA THR A 345 37.21 -7.88 0.09
C THR A 345 36.55 -9.22 -0.24
N ARG A 346 35.36 -9.20 -0.86
CA ARG A 346 34.65 -10.43 -1.26
C ARG A 346 35.26 -11.08 -2.51
N ASP A 347 35.91 -10.29 -3.36
CA ASP A 347 36.48 -10.75 -4.62
C ASP A 347 37.92 -11.31 -4.46
N GLU A 348 38.49 -11.29 -3.24
CA GLU A 348 39.74 -11.94 -2.89
C GLU A 348 39.52 -13.31 -2.20
N PRO A 349 40.29 -14.37 -2.53
CA PRO A 349 40.07 -15.70 -1.98
C PRO A 349 40.52 -15.80 -0.51
N ALA A 350 39.52 -15.86 0.37
CA ALA A 350 39.48 -16.43 1.72
C ALA A 350 40.36 -15.78 2.83
N ALA A 351 39.70 -14.98 3.69
CA ALA A 351 39.80 -15.10 5.16
C ALA A 351 38.64 -14.36 5.85
N ASN A 352 37.89 -15.11 6.67
CA ASN A 352 36.90 -14.67 7.66
C ASN A 352 35.55 -14.10 7.20
N ASP A 353 34.54 -14.47 7.98
CA ASP A 353 33.13 -14.11 7.86
C ASP A 353 32.97 -12.58 7.75
N GLY A 354 32.79 -12.10 6.51
CA GLY A 354 32.98 -10.71 6.08
C GLY A 354 31.90 -9.73 6.53
N ALA A 355 31.82 -9.51 7.84
CA ALA A 355 31.04 -8.47 8.49
C ALA A 355 32.00 -7.40 9.02
N LEU A 356 32.09 -6.24 8.34
CA LEU A 356 32.87 -5.10 8.86
C LEU A 356 32.07 -4.45 9.99
N GLU A 357 32.63 -4.45 11.20
CA GLU A 357 32.07 -3.72 12.34
C GLU A 357 32.44 -2.24 12.25
N THR A 358 31.47 -1.35 12.50
CA THR A 358 31.75 0.08 12.58
C THR A 358 32.45 0.45 13.90
N PRO A 359 33.36 1.45 13.91
CA PRO A 359 34.08 1.88 15.12
C PRO A 359 33.16 2.28 16.28
N ASP A 360 33.62 2.07 17.51
CA ASP A 360 32.87 2.31 18.77
C ASP A 360 32.31 3.73 18.93
N SER A 361 32.87 4.73 18.26
CA SER A 361 32.52 6.15 18.44
C SER A 361 31.15 6.58 17.90
N ALA A 362 30.45 5.72 17.15
CA ALA A 362 29.09 6.00 16.65
C ALA A 362 27.97 5.44 17.57
N ARG A 363 28.33 4.73 18.64
CA ARG A 363 27.37 3.97 19.49
C ARG A 363 26.59 4.83 20.49
N ASP A 364 27.11 6.00 20.86
CA ASP A 364 26.56 6.83 21.94
C ASP A 364 25.68 8.01 21.47
N SER A 365 25.57 8.27 20.17
CA SER A 365 24.94 9.49 19.64
C SER A 365 23.52 9.34 19.10
N ALA A 366 22.92 8.14 19.16
CA ALA A 366 21.58 7.90 18.64
C ALA A 366 20.64 7.34 19.72
N ASP A 367 19.91 8.22 20.41
CA ASP A 367 18.75 7.84 21.21
C ASP A 367 17.70 7.24 20.27
N LEU A 368 17.57 5.91 20.25
CA LEU A 368 16.62 5.20 19.40
C LEU A 368 15.42 4.72 20.20
N VAL A 369 14.24 4.92 19.62
CA VAL A 369 12.98 4.48 20.21
C VAL A 369 12.37 3.42 19.29
N ALA A 370 12.12 2.24 19.83
CA ALA A 370 11.43 1.20 19.08
C ALA A 370 10.22 0.71 19.87
N TYR A 371 9.17 0.31 19.15
CA TYR A 371 8.04 -0.40 19.72
C TYR A 371 7.62 -1.55 18.81
N THR A 372 7.32 -2.70 19.41
CA THR A 372 6.69 -3.82 18.72
C THR A 372 5.16 -3.72 18.85
N PRO A 373 4.40 -3.62 17.74
CA PRO A 373 2.96 -3.81 17.80
C PRO A 373 2.66 -5.26 18.21
N LEU A 374 1.59 -5.48 18.98
CA LEU A 374 1.13 -6.81 19.44
C LEU A 374 0.64 -7.75 18.31
N SER A 375 0.92 -7.45 17.04
CA SER A 375 0.44 -8.25 15.91
C SER A 375 0.98 -9.67 15.99
N ARG A 376 0.06 -10.64 16.10
CA ARG A 376 0.35 -12.08 15.96
C ARG A 376 0.95 -12.36 14.58
N ALA A 377 1.70 -13.46 14.47
CA ALA A 377 2.34 -13.95 13.25
C ALA A 377 1.41 -14.05 12.01
N SER A 378 0.07 -13.97 12.18
CA SER A 378 -0.91 -13.86 11.10
C SER A 378 -0.80 -12.58 10.26
N ASP A 379 -0.10 -11.55 10.73
CA ASP A 379 0.14 -10.29 9.99
C ASP A 379 1.36 -10.37 9.03
N LEU A 380 1.90 -11.56 8.75
CA LEU A 380 2.89 -11.77 7.68
C LEU A 380 2.41 -11.25 6.31
N SER A 381 1.09 -11.17 6.07
CA SER A 381 0.49 -10.52 4.88
C SER A 381 0.73 -9.01 4.85
N VAL A 382 0.83 -8.36 6.00
CA VAL A 382 1.06 -6.91 6.18
C VAL A 382 2.53 -6.54 5.97
N ALA A 383 3.46 -7.38 6.47
CA ALA A 383 4.88 -7.26 6.13
C ALA A 383 5.12 -7.54 4.64
N ARG A 384 4.39 -8.50 4.04
CA ARG A 384 4.42 -8.78 2.59
C ARG A 384 3.84 -7.64 1.75
N HIS A 385 2.83 -6.92 2.24
CA HIS A 385 2.28 -5.72 1.60
C HIS A 385 3.20 -4.50 1.72
N HIS A 386 3.90 -4.31 2.83
CA HIS A 386 5.00 -3.33 2.91
C HIS A 386 6.18 -3.72 2.00
N ARG A 387 6.46 -5.03 1.85
CA ARG A 387 7.43 -5.55 0.87
C ARG A 387 6.99 -5.31 -0.58
N HIS A 388 5.68 -5.30 -0.86
CA HIS A 388 5.11 -4.97 -2.18
C HIS A 388 5.01 -3.47 -2.44
N ASP A 389 4.74 -2.64 -1.42
CA ASP A 389 4.80 -1.18 -1.55
C ASP A 389 6.25 -0.64 -1.62
N GLN A 390 7.24 -1.47 -1.23
CA GLN A 390 8.67 -1.28 -1.50
C GLN A 390 9.21 -2.15 -2.66
N GLN A 391 8.35 -2.82 -3.45
CA GLN A 391 8.80 -3.56 -4.63
C GLN A 391 9.15 -2.59 -5.76
N TYR A 392 10.43 -2.25 -5.79
CA TYR A 392 11.18 -1.91 -6.99
C TYR A 392 11.78 -3.18 -7.61
N PRO A 393 12.11 -3.16 -8.92
CA PRO A 393 12.00 -4.35 -9.78
C PRO A 393 12.84 -5.50 -9.25
N LYS A 394 12.24 -6.70 -9.28
CA LYS A 394 12.88 -7.96 -8.91
C LYS A 394 14.16 -8.15 -9.72
N GLN A 395 15.32 -7.94 -9.10
CA GLN A 395 16.55 -8.59 -9.53
C GLN A 395 16.75 -9.85 -8.68
N GLN A 396 16.96 -10.96 -9.39
CA GLN A 396 17.17 -12.30 -8.88
C GLN A 396 18.28 -12.31 -7.83
N GLN A 397 17.97 -12.76 -6.62
CA GLN A 397 18.98 -13.25 -5.67
C GLN A 397 19.01 -14.78 -5.81
N GLN A 398 20.04 -15.26 -6.50
CA GLN A 398 20.44 -16.66 -6.56
C GLN A 398 21.59 -16.86 -5.56
N HIS A 399 21.51 -17.97 -4.80
CA HIS A 399 22.62 -18.68 -4.10
C HIS A 399 23.19 -18.06 -2.80
N GLN A 400 23.71 -18.83 -1.83
CA GLN A 400 24.03 -20.27 -1.73
C GLN A 400 24.13 -20.63 -0.23
N SER A 401 23.60 -21.79 0.17
CA SER A 401 23.82 -22.39 1.49
C SER A 401 25.13 -23.17 1.49
N HIS A 402 26.09 -22.76 2.32
CA HIS A 402 27.31 -23.54 2.55
C HIS A 402 27.04 -24.68 3.55
N HIS A 403 27.28 -25.90 3.08
CA HIS A 403 27.37 -27.12 3.89
C HIS A 403 28.69 -27.14 4.66
N HIS A 404 28.62 -27.26 6.00
CA HIS A 404 29.73 -27.80 6.80
C HIS A 404 29.49 -29.28 7.11
N ARG A 405 30.47 -30.11 6.73
CA ARG A 405 30.64 -31.51 7.16
C ARG A 405 31.58 -31.57 8.37
N GLY A 406 31.24 -32.47 9.29
CA GLY A 406 31.97 -32.86 10.50
C GLY A 406 30.97 -32.86 11.66
N SER A 407 30.80 -33.86 12.52
CA SER A 407 31.44 -35.15 12.77
C SER A 407 30.49 -35.88 13.74
N GLY A 408 30.33 -37.20 13.64
CA GLY A 408 29.23 -37.90 14.30
C GLY A 408 29.32 -37.99 15.83
N LEU A 409 28.15 -38.05 16.45
CA LEU A 409 27.90 -38.75 17.72
C LEU A 409 26.50 -39.37 17.64
N ARG A 410 26.45 -40.71 17.76
CA ARG A 410 25.23 -41.50 17.96
C ARG A 410 24.66 -41.19 19.34
N ALA A 411 23.37 -40.89 19.44
CA ALA A 411 22.50 -41.43 20.49
C ALA A 411 21.01 -41.14 20.25
N ASN A 412 20.31 -42.25 19.99
CA ASN A 412 18.98 -42.65 20.44
C ASN A 412 17.68 -41.91 20.06
N ARG A 413 16.77 -42.74 19.56
CA ARG A 413 15.39 -42.49 19.14
C ARG A 413 14.49 -42.06 20.29
N ARG A 414 13.52 -41.17 20.01
CA ARG A 414 12.10 -41.34 20.38
C ARG A 414 11.20 -40.48 19.47
N ASN A 415 10.11 -41.11 19.05
CA ASN A 415 9.13 -40.68 18.05
C ASN A 415 8.46 -39.33 18.37
N THR A 416 8.29 -38.47 17.35
CA THR A 416 6.99 -37.83 17.10
C THR A 416 6.88 -37.49 15.61
N MET A 417 5.89 -38.10 14.96
CA MET A 417 5.57 -38.03 13.55
C MET A 417 4.63 -36.84 13.32
N LEU A 418 5.03 -35.85 12.51
CA LEU A 418 4.12 -34.87 11.92
C LEU A 418 4.65 -34.53 10.52
N LEU A 419 4.03 -35.16 9.51
CA LEU A 419 4.20 -34.89 8.09
C LEU A 419 3.70 -33.48 7.77
N VAL A 420 4.57 -32.62 7.25
CA VAL A 420 4.18 -31.55 6.32
C VAL A 420 5.17 -31.57 5.16
N ASP A 421 4.66 -32.07 4.05
CA ASP A 421 5.30 -32.16 2.74
C ASP A 421 5.37 -30.76 2.11
N GLN A 422 6.59 -30.28 1.82
CA GLN A 422 6.81 -29.16 0.90
C GLN A 422 8.01 -29.50 0.01
N THR A 423 7.70 -30.10 -1.14
CA THR A 423 8.58 -30.21 -2.29
C THR A 423 8.80 -28.83 -2.92
N ALA A 424 10.03 -28.34 -2.89
CA ALA A 424 10.49 -27.20 -3.67
C ALA A 424 11.28 -27.73 -4.87
N GLU A 425 10.72 -27.64 -6.08
CA GLU A 425 11.45 -27.90 -7.32
C GLU A 425 12.40 -26.74 -7.65
N SER A 426 13.67 -27.07 -7.73
CA SER A 426 14.75 -26.25 -8.29
C SER A 426 14.70 -26.30 -9.82
N HIS A 427 14.85 -25.13 -10.47
CA HIS A 427 15.21 -25.03 -11.88
C HIS A 427 16.70 -24.68 -11.97
N ASP A 428 17.50 -25.66 -12.39
CA ASP A 428 18.89 -25.50 -12.80
C ASP A 428 18.93 -25.18 -14.30
N PHE A 429 19.72 -24.18 -14.67
CA PHE A 429 20.08 -23.86 -16.06
C PHE A 429 21.60 -23.95 -16.13
N ARG A 430 22.13 -24.95 -16.84
CA ARG A 430 23.55 -25.01 -17.23
C ARG A 430 23.73 -25.37 -18.69
N SER A 431 24.38 -24.43 -19.38
CA SER A 431 25.44 -24.58 -20.38
C SER A 431 25.31 -25.58 -21.53
N LEU A 432 25.27 -25.04 -22.76
CA LEU A 432 26.05 -25.59 -23.88
C LEU A 432 26.74 -24.45 -24.63
N GLY A 433 28.05 -24.60 -24.81
CA GLY A 433 28.93 -23.71 -25.58
C GLY A 433 28.84 -23.94 -27.10
N PRO A 434 29.77 -23.37 -27.88
CA PRO A 434 29.52 -22.87 -29.23
C PRO A 434 29.76 -23.90 -30.33
N GLN A 435 28.98 -23.82 -31.42
CA GLN A 435 29.36 -24.43 -32.70
C GLN A 435 29.24 -23.43 -33.85
N ARG A 436 30.35 -23.32 -34.57
CA ARG A 436 30.55 -22.67 -35.88
C ARG A 436 29.79 -23.43 -36.97
N HIS A 437 29.30 -22.71 -37.98
CA HIS A 437 29.36 -22.99 -39.43
C HIS A 437 28.57 -21.88 -40.15
N SER A 438 29.25 -20.91 -40.77
CA SER A 438 29.72 -20.85 -42.17
C SER A 438 28.64 -20.51 -43.22
N ASN A 439 28.84 -19.34 -43.85
CA ASN A 439 28.48 -18.93 -45.21
C ASN A 439 27.00 -18.92 -45.65
N HIS A 440 26.47 -17.72 -45.93
CA HIS A 440 26.30 -17.30 -47.33
C HIS A 440 26.16 -15.78 -47.53
N ARG A 441 26.71 -15.37 -48.67
CA ARG A 441 26.87 -14.06 -49.32
C ARG A 441 25.60 -13.18 -49.44
N GLY A 442 25.84 -11.86 -49.56
CA GLY A 442 24.96 -10.92 -50.27
C GLY A 442 24.94 -9.52 -49.64
N SER A 443 25.96 -8.68 -49.85
CA SER A 443 25.94 -7.58 -50.84
C SER A 443 24.98 -6.40 -50.53
N ARG A 444 25.61 -5.26 -50.18
CA ARG A 444 25.29 -3.86 -50.56
C ARG A 444 23.85 -3.35 -50.37
N PHE A 445 23.68 -2.28 -49.57
CA PHE A 445 23.53 -0.93 -50.12
C PHE A 445 23.58 0.16 -49.03
N VAL A 446 23.98 1.34 -49.47
CA VAL A 446 24.23 2.58 -48.72
C VAL A 446 22.99 3.48 -48.79
N SER A 447 22.89 4.41 -47.83
CA SER A 447 22.33 5.79 -47.96
C SER A 447 21.01 6.13 -47.26
N ARG A 448 21.16 7.16 -46.40
CA ARG A 448 20.43 8.43 -46.30
C ARG A 448 18.99 8.50 -45.77
N ILE A 449 18.89 9.29 -44.69
CA ILE A 449 18.06 10.51 -44.51
C ILE A 449 16.55 10.37 -44.76
N SER A 450 15.79 10.43 -43.68
CA SER A 450 14.84 11.53 -43.36
C SER A 450 14.35 11.39 -41.93
#